data_AF-A0A9X8YQT2-F1
#
_entry.id   AF-A0A9X8YQT2-F1
#
_cell.length_a   1.000
_cell.length_b   1.000
_cell.length_c   1.000
_cell.angle_alpha   90.00
_cell.angle_beta   90.00
_cell.angle_gamma   90.00
#
_symmetry.space_group_name_H-M   'P 1'
#
loop_
_entity.id
_entity.type
_entity.pdbx_description
1 polymer ?
#
loop_
_entity_poly.entity_id
_entity_poly.type
_entity_poly.pdbx_seq_one_letter_code
_entity_poly.pdbx_strand_id
1 'polypeptide(L)'
;MKKLLELRQKKTELATQMRSLLTKAEEEKRSLNADESTQFDELRTQTDALQVDIVRYEAIADEERNQGDKTKPATDGKKVTNAELRHYIMTGDTRSLSTG
;
A
#
# COMPACT_ATOMS: atom_id res chain seq x y z
N MET A 1 -2.90 -2.12 -9.60
CA MET A 1 -2.59 -1.44 -8.31
C MET A 1 -3.81 -0.97 -7.50
N LYS A 2 -4.87 -0.36 -8.08
CA LYS A 2 -6.06 0.09 -7.30
C LYS A 2 -6.67 -1.02 -6.42
N LYS A 3 -6.78 -2.23 -6.97
CA LYS A 3 -7.23 -3.44 -6.25
C LYS A 3 -6.41 -3.75 -4.99
N LEU A 4 -5.08 -3.58 -5.04
CA LEU A 4 -4.21 -3.85 -3.89
C LEU A 4 -4.44 -2.84 -2.76
N LEU A 5 -4.63 -1.55 -3.09
CA LEU A 5 -4.95 -0.52 -2.12
C LEU A 5 -6.30 -0.79 -1.44
N GLU A 6 -7.32 -1.15 -2.23
CA GLU A 6 -8.64 -1.54 -1.72
C GLU A 6 -8.55 -2.75 -0.76
N LEU A 7 -7.81 -3.79 -1.13
CA LEU A 7 -7.63 -4.98 -0.27
C LEU A 7 -6.94 -4.63 1.05
N ARG A 8 -5.91 -3.77 1.00
CA ARG A 8 -5.21 -3.30 2.20
C ARG A 8 -6.14 -2.46 3.10
N GLN A 9 -6.96 -1.58 2.52
CA GLN A 9 -7.96 -0.81 3.25
C GLN A 9 -8.99 -1.72 3.95
N LYS A 10 -9.57 -2.68 3.23
CA LYS A 10 -10.51 -3.65 3.81
C LYS A 10 -9.88 -4.45 4.96
N LYS A 11 -8.63 -4.89 4.80
CA LYS A 11 -7.90 -5.58 5.87
C LYS A 11 -7.78 -4.70 7.13
N THR A 12 -7.48 -3.41 6.97
CA THR A 12 -7.39 -2.48 8.11
C THR A 12 -8.74 -2.23 8.77
N GLU A 13 -9.82 -2.17 8.00
CA GLU A 13 -11.18 -2.03 8.53
C GLU A 13 -11.57 -3.26 9.38
N LEU A 14 -11.37 -4.47 8.87
CA LEU A 14 -11.66 -5.71 9.60
C LEU A 14 -10.81 -5.82 10.88
N ALA A 15 -9.51 -5.47 10.81
CA ALA A 15 -8.66 -5.43 11.99
C ALA A 15 -9.13 -4.42 13.05
N THR A 16 -9.69 -3.30 12.61
CA THR A 16 -10.28 -2.29 13.51
C THR A 16 -11.57 -2.80 14.15
N GLN A 17 -12.41 -3.51 13.39
CA GLN A 17 -13.62 -4.15 13.93
C GLN A 17 -13.29 -5.22 14.97
N MET A 18 -12.30 -6.10 14.71
CA MET A 18 -11.81 -7.08 15.68
C MET A 18 -11.32 -6.41 16.97
N ARG A 19 -10.55 -5.32 16.87
CA ARG A 19 -10.11 -4.55 18.04
C ARG A 19 -11.29 -3.94 18.79
N SER A 20 -12.27 -3.38 18.09
CA SER A 20 -13.46 -2.79 18.72
C SER A 20 -14.26 -3.83 19.51
N LEU A 21 -14.39 -5.07 19.01
CA LEU A 21 -15.02 -6.16 19.76
C LEU A 21 -14.27 -6.46 21.07
N LEU A 22 -12.95 -6.56 21.00
CA LEU A 22 -12.12 -6.79 22.20
C LEU A 22 -12.22 -5.63 23.20
N THR A 23 -12.13 -4.38 22.71
CA THR A 23 -12.23 -3.19 23.57
C THR A 23 -13.59 -3.10 24.27
N LYS A 24 -14.70 -3.42 23.58
CA LYS A 24 -16.03 -3.45 24.21
C LYS A 24 -16.12 -4.50 25.31
N ALA A 25 -15.59 -5.70 25.06
CA ALA A 25 -15.57 -6.76 26.08
C ALA A 25 -14.72 -6.33 27.31
N GLU A 26 -13.57 -5.69 27.08
CA GLU A 26 -12.71 -5.14 28.13
C GLU A 26 -13.39 -4.01 28.93
N GLU A 27 -14.08 -3.07 28.25
CA GLU A 27 -14.85 -1.98 28.88
C GLU A 27 -15.97 -2.53 29.78
N GLU A 28 -16.64 -3.59 29.33
CA GLU A 28 -17.67 -4.30 30.08
C GLU A 28 -17.10 -5.25 31.15
N LYS A 29 -15.76 -5.34 31.27
CA LYS A 29 -15.03 -6.22 32.20
C LYS A 29 -15.46 -7.68 32.12
N ARG A 30 -15.86 -8.13 30.93
CA ARG A 30 -16.28 -9.51 30.67
C ARG A 30 -15.45 -10.12 29.55
N SER A 31 -15.46 -11.44 29.49
CA SER A 31 -14.97 -12.16 28.31
C SER A 31 -15.94 -11.97 27.14
N LEU A 32 -15.43 -12.19 25.92
CA LEU A 32 -16.27 -12.32 24.73
C LEU A 32 -17.36 -13.37 24.98
N ASN A 33 -18.58 -13.05 24.55
CA ASN A 33 -19.66 -14.03 24.52
C ASN A 33 -19.53 -14.95 23.28
N ALA A 34 -20.34 -16.01 23.20
CA ALA A 34 -20.24 -17.00 22.11
C ALA A 34 -20.43 -16.38 20.71
N ASP A 35 -21.34 -15.40 20.59
CA ASP A 35 -21.61 -14.70 19.33
C ASP A 35 -20.43 -13.81 18.92
N GLU A 36 -19.88 -13.04 19.87
CA GLU A 36 -18.71 -12.18 19.66
C GLU A 36 -17.45 -12.99 19.35
N SER A 37 -17.26 -14.14 19.99
CA SER A 37 -16.18 -15.07 19.67
C SER A 37 -16.30 -15.61 18.25
N THR A 38 -17.50 -16.02 17.85
CA THR A 38 -17.77 -16.49 16.48
C THR A 38 -17.49 -15.38 15.46
N GLN A 39 -17.97 -14.17 15.71
CA GLN A 39 -17.70 -13.00 14.86
C GLN A 39 -16.21 -12.69 14.77
N PHE A 40 -15.48 -12.78 15.89
CA PHE A 40 -14.04 -12.57 15.89
C PHE A 40 -13.31 -13.59 15.01
N ASP A 41 -13.66 -14.87 15.12
CA ASP A 41 -13.06 -15.95 14.32
C ASP A 41 -13.39 -15.83 12.83
N GLU A 42 -14.60 -15.38 12.49
CA GLU A 42 -14.99 -15.08 11.11
C GLU A 42 -14.18 -13.89 10.54
N LEU A 43 -14.09 -12.78 11.30
CA LEU A 43 -13.30 -11.60 10.91
C LEU A 43 -11.81 -11.94 10.76
N ARG A 44 -11.30 -12.82 11.63
CA ARG A 44 -9.94 -13.36 11.57
C ARG A 44 -9.73 -14.12 10.26
N THR A 45 -10.62 -15.05 9.94
CA THR A 45 -10.58 -15.86 8.70
C THR A 45 -10.63 -14.98 7.45
N GLN A 46 -11.50 -13.97 7.43
CA GLN A 46 -11.58 -13.01 6.33
C GLN A 46 -10.29 -12.19 6.20
N THR A 47 -9.71 -11.76 7.31
CA THR A 47 -8.44 -11.01 7.34
C THR A 47 -7.29 -11.84 6.78
N ASP A 48 -7.22 -13.13 7.13
CA ASP A 48 -6.19 -14.05 6.64
C ASP A 48 -6.35 -14.32 5.14
N ALA A 49 -7.58 -14.51 4.65
CA ALA A 49 -7.87 -14.64 3.23
C ALA A 49 -7.43 -13.39 2.43
N LEU A 50 -7.77 -12.19 2.92
CA LEU A 50 -7.33 -10.94 2.31
C LEU A 50 -5.81 -10.80 2.33
N GLN A 51 -5.14 -11.22 3.40
CA GLN A 51 -3.68 -11.18 3.50
C GLN A 51 -3.03 -12.06 2.44
N VAL A 52 -3.55 -13.27 2.21
CA VAL A 52 -3.03 -14.16 1.16
C VAL A 52 -3.21 -13.53 -0.22
N ASP A 53 -4.37 -12.94 -0.50
CA ASP A 53 -4.61 -12.27 -1.77
C ASP A 53 -3.67 -11.06 -1.97
N ILE A 54 -3.47 -10.24 -0.92
CA ILE A 54 -2.53 -9.12 -0.93
C ILE A 54 -1.13 -9.59 -1.31
N VAL A 55 -0.62 -10.66 -0.69
CA VAL A 55 0.72 -11.19 -0.98
C VAL A 55 0.83 -11.64 -2.44
N ARG A 56 -0.21 -12.30 -2.99
CA ARG A 56 -0.20 -12.70 -4.41
C ARG A 56 -0.18 -11.49 -5.35
N TYR A 57 -1.02 -10.49 -5.08
CA TYR A 57 -1.06 -9.26 -5.90
C TYR A 57 0.23 -8.44 -5.76
N GLU A 58 0.86 -8.44 -4.60
CA GLU A 58 2.17 -7.82 -4.37
C GLU A 58 3.26 -8.51 -5.18
N ALA A 59 3.32 -9.84 -5.17
CA ALA A 59 4.28 -10.61 -5.96
C ALA A 59 4.15 -10.28 -7.46
N ILE A 60 2.93 -10.26 -8.01
CA ILE A 60 2.69 -9.88 -9.40
C ILE A 60 3.12 -8.43 -9.66
N ALA A 61 2.76 -7.49 -8.77
CA ALA A 61 3.11 -6.08 -8.94
C ALA A 61 4.61 -5.80 -8.79
N ASP A 62 5.34 -6.62 -8.03
CA ASP A 62 6.79 -6.56 -7.88
C ASP A 62 7.48 -7.20 -9.09
N GLU A 63 6.97 -8.31 -9.62
CA GLU A 63 7.43 -8.91 -10.88
C GLU A 63 7.25 -7.96 -12.07
N GLU A 64 6.08 -7.33 -12.21
CA GLU A 64 5.81 -6.31 -13.24
C GLU A 64 6.77 -5.12 -13.14
N ARG A 65 7.07 -4.66 -11.92
CA ARG A 65 8.06 -3.59 -11.70
C ARG A 65 9.48 -4.05 -12.05
N ASN A 66 9.86 -5.26 -11.69
CA ASN A 66 11.19 -5.81 -11.95
C ASN A 66 11.40 -6.10 -13.45
N GLN A 67 10.36 -6.51 -14.17
CA GLN A 67 10.38 -6.64 -15.63
C GLN A 67 10.44 -5.28 -16.33
N GLY A 68 9.66 -4.29 -15.85
CA GLY A 68 9.70 -2.91 -16.36
C GLY A 68 11.09 -2.25 -16.22
N ASP A 69 11.87 -2.64 -15.22
CA ASP A 69 13.25 -2.14 -15.03
C ASP A 69 14.26 -2.73 -16.02
N LYS A 70 13.97 -3.89 -16.62
CA LYS A 70 14.79 -4.49 -17.70
C LYS A 70 14.50 -3.88 -19.08
N THR A 71 13.42 -3.12 -19.22
CA THR A 71 13.03 -2.44 -20.48
C THR A 71 13.25 -0.95 -20.48
N LYS A 72 13.99 -0.39 -19.50
CA LYS A 72 14.55 0.94 -19.73
C LYS A 72 15.67 0.78 -20.75
N PRO A 73 15.56 1.29 -22.00
CA PRO A 73 16.78 1.66 -22.68
C PRO A 73 17.52 2.60 -21.71
N ALA A 74 18.83 2.44 -21.62
CA ALA A 74 19.68 3.52 -21.17
C ALA A 74 19.49 4.69 -22.16
N THR A 75 18.39 5.43 -22.06
CA THR A 75 18.21 6.70 -22.74
C THR A 75 19.10 7.69 -22.01
N ASP A 76 20.31 7.81 -22.56
CA ASP A 76 21.19 8.96 -22.49
C ASP A 76 21.17 9.76 -21.18
N GLY A 77 21.99 9.33 -20.24
CA GLY A 77 23.10 10.16 -19.72
C GLY A 77 22.82 11.56 -19.14
N LYS A 78 21.59 12.03 -18.98
CA LYS A 78 21.27 13.30 -18.31
C LYS A 78 20.21 13.04 -17.26
N LYS A 79 20.66 12.46 -16.14
CA LYS A 79 19.92 12.51 -14.88
C LYS A 79 19.87 13.98 -14.48
N VAL A 80 18.70 14.61 -14.62
CA VAL A 80 18.46 15.96 -14.10
C VAL A 80 18.85 15.96 -12.62
N THR A 81 19.86 16.74 -12.28
CA THR A 81 20.43 16.76 -10.94
C THR A 81 19.52 17.54 -10.00
N ASN A 82 19.55 17.24 -8.70
CA ASN A 82 18.78 17.97 -7.69
C ASN A 82 19.11 19.48 -7.68
N ALA A 83 20.32 19.86 -8.11
CA ALA A 83 20.73 21.25 -8.28
C ALA A 83 19.95 21.94 -9.41
N GLU A 84 19.79 21.28 -10.56
CA GLU A 84 19.00 21.80 -11.69
C GLU A 84 17.52 21.92 -11.33
N LEU A 85 16.97 20.96 -10.58
CA LEU A 85 15.59 21.02 -10.09
C LEU A 85 15.37 22.18 -9.11
N ARG A 86 16.30 22.40 -8.17
CA ARG A 86 16.22 23.52 -7.23
C ARG A 86 16.33 24.85 -7.96
N HIS A 87 17.24 24.97 -8.91
CA HIS A 87 17.38 26.18 -9.71
C HIS A 87 16.09 26.52 -10.45
N TYR A 88 15.49 25.53 -11.13
CA TYR A 88 14.23 25.70 -11.85
C TYR A 88 13.08 26.17 -10.93
N ILE A 89 12.95 25.58 -9.75
CA ILE A 89 11.92 25.99 -8.77
C ILE A 89 12.17 27.42 -8.27
N MET A 90 13.43 27.80 -8.09
CA MET A 90 13.80 29.08 -7.47
C MET A 90 13.77 30.26 -8.45
N THR A 91 14.01 30.01 -9.74
CA THR A 91 14.11 31.07 -10.76
C THR A 91 13.08 30.98 -11.88
N GLY A 92 12.40 29.84 -12.06
CA GLY A 92 11.36 29.66 -13.08
C GLY A 92 11.86 29.65 -14.53
N ASP A 93 13.18 29.67 -14.77
CA ASP A 93 13.74 29.80 -16.11
C ASP A 93 13.77 28.43 -16.84
N THR A 94 13.07 28.33 -17.97
CA THR A 94 12.97 27.13 -18.82
C THR A 94 14.10 27.02 -19.87
N ARG A 95 15.07 27.93 -19.89
CA ARG A 95 16.11 27.96 -20.92
C ARG A 95 17.28 27.00 -20.65
N SER A 96 17.03 25.70 -20.74
CA SER A 96 18.05 24.74 -21.19
C SER A 96 17.48 23.45 -21.81
N LEU A 97 16.27 23.51 -22.39
CA LEU A 97 15.92 22.57 -23.47
C LEU A 97 16.66 22.98 -24.75
N SER A 98 18.00 22.92 -24.70
CA SER A 98 18.81 22.90 -25.91
C SER A 98 18.59 21.53 -26.55
N THR A 99 17.68 21.49 -27.51
CA THR A 99 17.69 20.50 -28.59
C THR A 99 19.09 20.45 -29.19
N GLY A 100 19.78 19.34 -28.98
CA GLY A 100 20.74 18.84 -29.97
C GLY A 100 19.96 18.00 -30.96
#